data_AF-A0A496THN0-F1
#
_entry.id   AF-A0A496THN0-F1
#
_cell.length_a   1.000
_cell.length_b   1.000
_cell.length_c   1.000
_cell.angle_alpha   90.00
_cell.angle_beta   90.00
_cell.angle_gamma   90.00
#
_symmetry.space_group_name_H-M   'P 1'
#
loop_
_entity.id
_entity.type
_entity.pdbx_description
1 polymer ?
#
loop_
_entity_poly.entity_id
_entity_poly.type
_entity_poly.pdbx_seq_one_letter_code
_entity_poly.pdbx_strand_id
1 'polypeptide(L)'
;MDYIGNLQAFEENFTQHAAIAREFGPYKISIHSGSDKFSIYPIAARTSEGLVHLKTAGTSYLEALRAVALLEPEFFRRIAVFSIGRYPQDRASYHVSAELSRLPDPRSLSDEALKEMLNQFHSREVLHVTYGSVLDKFGEQLLDVLRRDEEIYYQILEQHIGKHLAPFSYGS
;
A
#
# COMPACT_ATOMS: atom_id res chain seq x y z
N MET A 1 0.24 4.84 -0.94
CA MET A 1 0.32 6.32 -0.83
C MET A 1 -1.07 6.92 -0.71
N ASP A 2 -1.18 8.04 0.02
CA ASP A 2 -2.43 8.80 0.18
C ASP A 2 -2.80 9.60 -1.08
N TYR A 3 -4.02 10.16 -1.09
CA TYR A 3 -4.52 11.02 -2.16
C TYR A 3 -3.68 12.30 -2.30
N ILE A 4 -3.38 12.69 -3.53
CA ILE A 4 -2.65 13.91 -3.87
C ILE A 4 -3.62 14.83 -4.61
N GLY A 5 -4.06 15.90 -3.95
CA GLY A 5 -4.98 16.86 -4.54
C GLY A 5 -5.75 17.67 -3.50
N ASN A 6 -6.74 18.45 -3.96
CA ASN A 6 -7.62 19.22 -3.09
C ASN A 6 -8.75 18.32 -2.57
N LEU A 7 -8.85 18.17 -1.24
CA LEU A 7 -9.84 17.30 -0.59
C LEU A 7 -11.27 17.86 -0.69
N GLN A 8 -11.45 19.18 -0.70
CA GLN A 8 -12.76 19.80 -0.87
C GLN A 8 -13.28 19.55 -2.30
N ALA A 9 -12.43 19.73 -3.31
CA ALA A 9 -12.78 19.40 -4.69
C ALA A 9 -13.09 17.90 -4.84
N PHE A 10 -12.33 17.02 -4.15
CA PHE A 10 -12.65 15.59 -4.12
C PHE A 10 -14.04 15.33 -3.52
N GLU A 11 -14.37 15.94 -2.38
CA GLU A 11 -15.67 15.78 -1.72
C GLU A 11 -16.84 16.25 -2.60
N GLU A 12 -16.72 17.40 -3.24
CA GLU A 12 -17.73 17.94 -4.15
C GLU A 12 -17.99 16.99 -5.33
N ASN A 13 -16.93 16.48 -5.95
CA ASN A 13 -17.04 15.54 -7.07
C ASN A 13 -17.58 14.17 -6.63
N PHE A 14 -17.08 13.64 -5.51
CA PHE A 14 -17.49 12.33 -5.01
C PHE A 14 -18.96 12.32 -4.57
N THR A 15 -19.45 13.43 -4.00
CA THR A 15 -20.88 13.62 -3.69
C THR A 15 -21.75 13.52 -4.94
N GLN A 16 -21.33 14.12 -6.05
CA GLN A 16 -22.05 14.01 -7.33
C GLN A 16 -22.02 12.57 -7.87
N HIS A 17 -20.87 11.90 -7.82
CA HIS A 17 -20.79 10.49 -8.22
C HIS A 17 -21.68 9.58 -7.35
N ALA A 18 -21.77 9.85 -6.04
CA ALA A 18 -22.62 9.10 -5.14
C ALA A 18 -24.12 9.35 -5.43
N ALA A 19 -24.50 10.58 -5.79
CA ALA A 19 -25.86 10.88 -6.25
C ALA A 19 -26.21 10.13 -7.53
N ILE A 20 -25.30 10.10 -8.51
CA ILE A 20 -25.47 9.31 -9.76
C ILE A 20 -25.63 7.82 -9.45
N ALA A 21 -24.80 7.26 -8.55
CA ALA A 21 -24.88 5.86 -8.16
C ALA A 21 -26.19 5.48 -7.46
N ARG A 22 -26.76 6.41 -6.68
CA ARG A 22 -28.07 6.23 -6.06
C ARG A 22 -29.22 6.33 -7.08
N GLU A 23 -29.16 7.30 -8.00
CA GLU A 23 -30.20 7.51 -9.01
C GLU A 23 -30.30 6.36 -10.01
N PHE A 24 -29.16 5.89 -10.54
CA PHE A 24 -29.11 4.86 -11.58
C PHE A 24 -28.78 3.46 -11.04
N GLY A 25 -28.80 3.30 -9.72
CA GLY A 25 -28.43 2.10 -8.99
C GLY A 25 -29.45 0.96 -9.02
N PRO A 26 -29.28 -0.05 -8.14
CA PRO A 26 -28.37 -0.06 -6.99
C PRO A 26 -26.96 -0.53 -7.36
N TYR A 27 -26.04 0.42 -7.59
CA TYR A 27 -24.61 0.11 -7.74
C TYR A 27 -23.75 0.97 -6.80
N LYS A 28 -22.52 0.49 -6.57
CA LYS A 28 -21.55 1.09 -5.64
C LYS A 28 -20.44 1.79 -6.41
N ILE A 29 -19.81 2.78 -5.79
CA ILE A 29 -18.58 3.38 -6.33
C ILE A 29 -17.40 2.46 -6.03
N SER A 30 -16.68 2.05 -7.08
CA SER A 30 -15.45 1.25 -6.96
C SER A 30 -14.23 2.16 -6.91
N ILE A 31 -13.51 2.17 -5.79
CA ILE A 31 -12.26 2.92 -5.63
C ILE A 31 -11.09 2.01 -5.97
N HIS A 32 -10.48 2.27 -7.13
CA HIS A 32 -9.27 1.59 -7.60
C HIS A 32 -8.02 2.24 -6.99
N SER A 33 -6.93 1.48 -6.89
CA SER A 33 -5.71 1.92 -6.18
C SER A 33 -6.04 2.44 -4.78
N GLY A 34 -7.03 1.80 -4.15
CA GLY A 34 -7.75 2.34 -3.01
C GLY A 34 -6.96 2.28 -1.72
N SER A 35 -5.92 1.45 -1.62
CA SER A 35 -5.11 1.33 -0.41
C SER A 35 -4.32 2.61 -0.09
N ASP A 36 -4.13 2.83 1.21
CA ASP A 36 -3.47 3.97 1.84
C ASP A 36 -4.09 5.34 1.55
N LYS A 37 -5.30 5.41 0.96
CA LYS A 37 -6.00 6.67 0.68
C LYS A 37 -6.75 7.18 1.92
N PHE A 38 -6.06 7.24 3.06
CA PHE A 38 -6.66 7.49 4.37
C PHE A 38 -7.41 8.83 4.43
N SER A 39 -6.91 9.86 3.75
CA SER A 39 -7.54 11.18 3.72
C SER A 39 -8.93 11.21 3.07
N ILE A 40 -9.20 10.32 2.10
CA ILE A 40 -10.48 10.31 1.37
C ILE A 40 -11.50 9.32 1.93
N TYR A 41 -11.09 8.37 2.77
CA TYR A 41 -12.03 7.35 3.29
C TYR A 41 -13.19 7.96 4.10
N PRO A 42 -12.98 8.92 5.03
CA PRO A 42 -14.10 9.52 5.76
C PRO A 42 -15.07 10.27 4.82
N ILE A 43 -14.54 10.92 3.78
CA ILE A 43 -15.36 11.60 2.77
C ILE A 43 -16.18 10.57 1.99
N ALA A 44 -15.52 9.55 1.44
CA ALA A 44 -16.16 8.50 0.67
C ALA A 44 -17.23 7.75 1.47
N ALA A 45 -16.94 7.40 2.72
CA ALA A 45 -17.88 6.74 3.62
C ALA A 45 -19.15 7.58 3.84
N ARG A 46 -18.99 8.86 4.22
CA ARG A 46 -20.15 9.75 4.47
C ARG A 46 -20.98 9.99 3.22
N THR A 47 -20.33 10.37 2.12
CA THR A 47 -21.02 10.83 0.91
C THR A 47 -21.70 9.71 0.12
N SER A 48 -21.22 8.47 0.27
CA SER A 48 -21.84 7.27 -0.34
C SER A 48 -22.69 6.46 0.62
N GLU A 49 -22.90 6.91 1.86
CA GLU A 49 -23.61 6.13 2.90
C GLU A 49 -22.99 4.74 3.10
N GLY A 50 -21.66 4.65 3.01
CA GLY A 50 -20.91 3.40 3.11
C GLY A 50 -20.92 2.51 1.85
N LEU A 51 -21.62 2.90 0.77
CA LEU A 51 -21.77 2.11 -0.45
C LEU A 51 -20.57 2.25 -1.40
N VAL A 52 -19.42 1.76 -0.95
CA VAL A 52 -18.20 1.66 -1.75
C VAL A 52 -17.74 0.22 -1.96
N HIS A 53 -16.93 0.03 -2.99
CA HIS A 53 -16.08 -1.14 -3.14
C HIS A 53 -14.62 -0.67 -3.16
N LEU A 54 -13.91 -0.86 -2.05
CA LEU A 54 -12.52 -0.44 -1.89
C LEU A 54 -11.58 -1.58 -2.33
N LYS A 55 -10.78 -1.36 -3.37
CA LYS A 55 -9.79 -2.35 -3.83
C LYS A 55 -8.42 -2.09 -3.20
N THR A 56 -7.96 -3.04 -2.39
CA THR A 56 -6.57 -3.14 -1.93
C THR A 56 -5.89 -4.30 -2.67
N ALA A 57 -4.56 -4.24 -2.83
CA ALA A 57 -3.79 -5.34 -3.43
C ALA A 57 -2.33 -5.26 -2.97
N GLY A 58 -1.51 -4.45 -3.63
CA GLY A 58 -0.06 -4.47 -3.39
C GLY A 58 0.41 -3.87 -2.06
N THR A 59 -0.48 -3.37 -1.20
CA THR A 59 -0.15 -3.03 0.19
C THR A 59 0.01 -4.27 1.05
N SER A 60 -0.72 -5.36 0.80
CA SER A 60 -0.51 -6.65 1.49
C SER A 60 0.89 -7.21 1.26
N TYR A 61 1.47 -6.97 0.08
CA TYR A 61 2.87 -7.28 -0.22
C TYR A 61 3.84 -6.38 0.55
N LEU A 62 3.57 -5.07 0.64
CA LEU A 62 4.40 -4.17 1.46
C LEU A 62 4.37 -4.54 2.94
N GLU A 63 3.23 -5.00 3.46
CA GLU A 63 3.12 -5.49 4.83
C GLU A 63 3.82 -6.86 5.01
N ALA A 64 3.88 -7.70 3.98
CA ALA A 64 4.74 -8.90 4.00
C ALA A 64 6.23 -8.51 4.08
N LEU A 65 6.66 -7.52 3.30
CA LEU A 65 8.02 -6.97 3.43
C LEU A 65 8.27 -6.37 4.82
N ARG A 66 7.24 -5.80 5.47
CA ARG A 66 7.34 -5.29 6.84
C ARG A 66 7.60 -6.41 7.85
N ALA A 67 6.91 -7.54 7.71
CA ALA A 67 7.19 -8.72 8.51
C ALA A 67 8.62 -9.23 8.27
N VAL A 68 9.06 -9.34 7.01
CA VAL A 68 10.43 -9.75 6.68
C VAL A 68 11.47 -8.78 7.24
N ALA A 69 11.23 -7.46 7.17
CA ALA A 69 12.12 -6.45 7.75
C ALA A 69 12.26 -6.56 9.27
N LEU A 70 11.23 -7.08 9.96
CA LEU A 70 11.25 -7.33 11.39
C LEU A 70 11.98 -8.64 11.74
N LEU A 71 11.70 -9.70 10.98
CA LEU A 71 12.16 -11.06 11.25
C LEU A 71 13.57 -11.36 10.74
N GLU A 72 13.89 -10.84 9.55
CA GLU A 72 15.14 -11.10 8.82
C GLU A 72 15.65 -9.81 8.16
N PRO A 73 16.16 -8.83 8.93
CA PRO A 73 16.55 -7.50 8.42
C PRO A 73 17.56 -7.56 7.28
N GLU A 74 18.56 -8.44 7.36
CA GLU A 74 19.55 -8.63 6.30
C GLU A 74 18.93 -9.16 5.01
N PHE A 75 17.92 -10.02 5.10
CA PHE A 75 17.20 -10.46 3.91
C PHE A 75 16.40 -9.32 3.28
N PHE A 76 15.68 -8.54 4.10
CA PHE A 76 14.99 -7.35 3.62
C PHE A 76 15.95 -6.33 2.99
N ARG A 77 17.17 -6.17 3.55
CA ARG A 77 18.22 -5.32 2.99
C ARG A 77 18.58 -5.73 1.56
N ARG A 78 18.75 -7.04 1.32
CA ARG A 78 19.00 -7.58 -0.04
C ARG A 78 17.84 -7.32 -0.99
N ILE A 79 16.59 -7.47 -0.52
CA ILE A 79 15.40 -7.14 -1.30
C ILE A 79 15.40 -5.65 -1.66
N ALA A 80 15.62 -4.76 -0.70
CA ALA A 80 15.62 -3.31 -0.91
C ALA A 80 16.69 -2.89 -1.94
N VAL A 81 17.93 -3.39 -1.82
CA VAL A 81 18.99 -3.14 -2.80
C VAL A 81 18.58 -3.64 -4.20
N PHE A 82 18.01 -4.85 -4.28
CA PHE A 82 17.57 -5.42 -5.55
C PHE A 82 16.43 -4.61 -6.18
N SER A 83 15.42 -4.23 -5.40
CA SER A 83 14.31 -3.38 -5.83
C SER A 83 14.80 -2.04 -6.38
N ILE A 84 15.75 -1.38 -5.73
CA ILE A 84 16.33 -0.13 -6.24
C ILE A 84 16.97 -0.33 -7.61
N GLY A 85 17.69 -1.44 -7.81
CA GLY A 85 18.31 -1.78 -9.09
C GLY A 85 17.31 -2.13 -10.20
N ARG A 86 16.15 -2.70 -9.84
CA ARG A 86 15.08 -3.11 -10.78
C ARG A 86 14.09 -2.00 -11.12
N TYR A 87 13.99 -0.99 -10.28
CA TYR A 87 12.98 0.06 -10.41
C TYR A 87 12.92 0.72 -11.80
N PRO A 88 14.04 1.08 -12.48
CA PRO A 88 13.97 1.69 -13.80
C PRO A 88 13.22 0.85 -14.84
N GLN A 89 13.31 -0.47 -14.75
CA GLN A 89 12.64 -1.40 -15.66
C GLN A 89 11.21 -1.70 -15.19
N ASP A 90 11.04 -2.05 -13.91
CA ASP A 90 9.76 -2.56 -13.39
C ASP A 90 8.68 -1.47 -13.26
N ARG A 91 9.08 -0.19 -13.21
CA ARG A 91 8.12 0.93 -13.23
C ARG A 91 7.39 1.12 -14.56
N ALA A 92 7.80 0.45 -15.64
CA ALA A 92 7.28 0.71 -16.99
C ALA A 92 5.76 0.56 -17.12
N SER A 93 5.16 -0.34 -16.34
CA SER A 93 3.70 -0.59 -16.30
C SER A 93 2.97 0.19 -15.21
N TYR A 94 3.65 1.11 -14.49
CA TYR A 94 3.11 1.83 -13.34
C TYR A 94 3.27 3.34 -13.49
N HIS A 95 2.23 4.08 -13.12
CA HIS A 95 2.31 5.54 -13.01
C HIS A 95 2.79 5.93 -11.60
N VAL A 96 4.11 5.95 -11.41
CA VAL A 96 4.79 6.26 -10.14
C VAL A 96 5.81 7.39 -10.30
N SER A 97 6.08 8.11 -9.21
CA SER A 97 6.92 9.31 -9.20
C SER A 97 8.13 9.20 -8.27
N ALA A 98 8.47 8.00 -7.81
CA ALA A 98 9.65 7.78 -6.97
C ALA A 98 10.94 8.28 -7.64
N GLU A 99 11.75 9.02 -6.87
CA GLU A 99 13.04 9.56 -7.27
C GLU A 99 14.14 8.75 -6.58
N LEU A 100 14.96 8.02 -7.35
CA LEU A 100 16.03 7.17 -6.78
C LEU A 100 17.08 7.98 -6.02
N SER A 101 17.32 9.23 -6.39
CA SER A 101 18.26 10.14 -5.73
C SER A 101 17.83 10.52 -4.31
N ARG A 102 16.56 10.33 -3.96
CA ARG A 102 16.02 10.62 -2.62
C ARG A 102 15.98 9.39 -1.71
N LEU A 103 16.43 8.23 -2.20
CA LEU A 103 16.45 7.01 -1.42
C LEU A 103 17.72 6.95 -0.56
N PRO A 104 17.60 6.53 0.71
CA PRO A 104 18.78 6.12 1.45
C PRO A 104 19.37 4.86 0.82
N ASP A 105 20.69 4.68 0.90
CA ASP A 105 21.33 3.42 0.52
C ASP A 105 20.99 2.35 1.57
N PRO A 106 20.25 1.28 1.23
CA PRO A 106 19.90 0.26 2.20
C PRO A 106 21.12 -0.41 2.81
N ARG A 107 22.29 -0.40 2.17
CA ARG A 107 23.52 -1.04 2.70
C ARG A 107 24.13 -0.29 3.89
N SER A 108 23.82 1.00 4.04
CA SER A 108 24.38 1.84 5.11
C SER A 108 23.41 2.10 6.27
N LEU A 109 22.17 1.62 6.19
CA LEU A 109 21.16 1.84 7.21
C LEU A 109 21.32 0.87 8.39
N SER A 110 20.95 1.29 9.61
CA SER A 110 20.66 0.34 10.68
C SER A 110 19.40 -0.46 10.35
N ASP A 111 19.17 -1.58 11.05
CA ASP A 111 17.97 -2.40 10.84
C ASP A 111 16.68 -1.62 11.14
N GLU A 112 16.70 -0.70 12.11
CA GLU A 112 15.58 0.18 12.45
C GLU A 112 15.31 1.19 11.32
N ALA A 113 16.36 1.84 10.81
CA ALA A 113 16.23 2.79 9.73
C ALA A 113 15.82 2.11 8.41
N LEU A 114 16.23 0.86 8.21
CA LEU A 114 15.84 0.04 7.08
C LEU A 114 14.32 -0.21 7.07
N LYS A 115 13.73 -0.55 8.23
CA LYS A 115 12.27 -0.71 8.37
C LYS A 115 11.50 0.54 7.98
N GLU A 116 12.07 1.73 8.24
CA GLU A 116 11.43 3.02 7.93
C GLU A 116 11.31 3.30 6.43
N MET A 117 12.06 2.59 5.59
CA MET A 117 11.87 2.65 4.13
C MET A 117 10.44 2.27 3.72
N LEU A 118 9.77 1.40 4.48
CA LEU A 118 8.37 1.03 4.23
C LEU A 118 7.38 2.12 4.62
N ASN A 119 7.80 3.27 5.13
CA ASN A 119 6.94 4.40 5.46
C ASN A 119 7.22 5.62 4.57
N GLN A 120 8.37 5.66 3.91
CA GLN A 120 8.81 6.76 3.06
C GLN A 120 8.23 6.68 1.65
N PHE A 121 7.76 7.81 1.09
CA PHE A 121 7.12 7.89 -0.22
C PHE A 121 7.90 7.15 -1.33
N HIS A 122 9.14 7.58 -1.59
CA HIS A 122 9.91 7.07 -2.74
C HIS A 122 10.26 5.59 -2.53
N SER A 123 10.67 5.22 -1.32
CA SER A 123 11.03 3.86 -0.96
C SER A 123 9.84 2.91 -1.10
N ARG A 124 8.65 3.29 -0.62
CA ARG A 124 7.41 2.50 -0.74
C ARG A 124 7.04 2.25 -2.20
N GLU A 125 7.11 3.27 -3.06
CA GLU A 125 6.79 3.09 -4.48
C GLU A 125 7.76 2.13 -5.17
N VAL A 126 9.06 2.28 -4.91
CA VAL A 126 10.09 1.37 -5.45
C VAL A 126 9.84 -0.07 -5.03
N LEU A 127 9.61 -0.30 -3.73
CA LEU A 127 9.32 -1.64 -3.21
C LEU A 127 8.03 -2.20 -3.82
N HIS A 128 6.98 -1.38 -3.93
CA HIS A 128 5.68 -1.80 -4.44
C HIS A 128 5.71 -2.27 -5.89
N VAL A 129 6.32 -1.51 -6.80
CA VAL A 129 6.26 -1.83 -8.23
C VAL A 129 7.23 -2.94 -8.64
N THR A 130 8.24 -3.21 -7.81
CA THR A 130 9.25 -4.26 -8.09
C THR A 130 8.86 -5.64 -7.57
N TYR A 131 7.63 -5.80 -7.03
CA TYR A 131 7.16 -7.06 -6.45
C TYR A 131 7.32 -8.26 -7.39
N GLY A 132 7.07 -8.09 -8.69
CA GLY A 132 7.20 -9.17 -9.67
C GLY A 132 8.62 -9.73 -9.74
N SER A 133 9.61 -8.85 -9.90
CA SER A 133 11.03 -9.25 -9.91
C SER A 133 11.47 -9.81 -8.55
N VAL A 134 10.98 -9.25 -7.44
CA VAL A 134 11.32 -9.73 -6.10
C VAL A 134 10.77 -11.14 -5.87
N LEU A 135 9.51 -11.40 -6.24
CA LEU A 135 8.89 -12.71 -6.09
C LEU A 135 9.54 -13.76 -7.00
N ASP A 136 9.91 -13.40 -8.23
CA ASP A 136 10.63 -14.29 -9.13
C ASP A 136 12.00 -14.71 -8.55
N LYS A 137 12.73 -13.77 -7.94
CA LYS A 137 14.08 -14.05 -7.41
C LYS A 137 14.10 -14.58 -5.98
N PHE A 138 13.23 -14.10 -5.12
CA PHE A 138 13.27 -14.28 -3.67
C PHE A 138 11.98 -14.87 -3.10
N GLY A 139 11.00 -15.22 -3.94
CA GLY A 139 9.66 -15.62 -3.52
C GLY A 139 9.64 -16.80 -2.56
N GLU A 140 10.42 -17.86 -2.83
CA GLU A 140 10.49 -19.03 -1.94
C GLU A 140 11.01 -18.65 -0.55
N GLN A 141 12.15 -17.95 -0.48
CA GLN A 141 12.71 -17.51 0.79
C GLN A 141 11.77 -16.54 1.53
N LEU A 142 11.09 -15.65 0.81
CA LEU A 142 10.11 -14.72 1.39
C LEU A 142 8.95 -15.49 2.02
N LEU A 143 8.40 -16.49 1.31
CA LEU A 143 7.33 -17.34 1.85
C LEU A 143 7.79 -18.15 3.06
N ASP A 144 9.02 -18.67 3.05
CA ASP A 144 9.55 -19.43 4.19
C ASP A 144 9.69 -18.58 5.44
N VAL A 145 10.17 -17.34 5.32
CA VAL A 145 10.23 -16.39 6.44
C VAL A 145 8.84 -16.09 6.98
N LEU A 146 7.86 -15.84 6.10
CA LEU A 146 6.48 -15.56 6.54
C LEU A 146 5.81 -16.78 7.18
N ARG A 147 6.08 -18.00 6.70
CA ARG A 147 5.50 -19.23 7.27
C ARG A 147 6.07 -19.58 8.64
N ARG A 148 7.35 -19.27 8.88
CA ARG A 148 7.99 -19.55 10.17
C ARG A 148 7.33 -18.77 11.32
N ASP A 149 6.86 -17.55 11.02
CA ASP A 149 6.33 -16.61 12.00
C ASP A 149 5.05 -15.92 11.48
N GLU A 150 4.08 -16.73 11.02
CA GLU A 150 2.87 -16.24 10.31
C GLU A 150 2.02 -15.25 11.13
N GLU A 151 2.02 -15.41 12.46
CA GLU A 151 1.26 -14.59 13.38
C GLU A 151 1.70 -13.11 13.35
N ILE A 152 3.00 -12.86 13.18
CA ILE A 152 3.51 -11.48 13.03
C ILE A 152 2.96 -10.84 11.75
N TYR A 153 2.91 -11.60 10.66
CA TYR A 153 2.34 -11.10 9.40
C TYR A 153 0.84 -10.84 9.53
N TYR A 154 0.09 -11.74 10.17
CA TYR A 154 -1.34 -11.59 10.40
C TYR A 154 -1.65 -10.35 11.25
N GLN A 155 -0.92 -10.12 12.34
CA GLN A 155 -1.11 -8.94 13.18
C GLN A 155 -0.83 -7.64 12.42
N ILE A 156 0.22 -7.61 11.60
CA ILE A 156 0.53 -6.45 10.75
C ILE A 156 -0.60 -6.21 9.75
N LEU A 157 -1.06 -7.26 9.07
CA LEU A 157 -2.17 -7.17 8.12
C LEU A 157 -3.46 -6.71 8.78
N GLU A 158 -3.82 -7.28 9.93
CA GLU A 158 -5.03 -6.93 10.67
C GLU A 158 -5.01 -5.46 11.06
N GLN A 159 -3.89 -4.98 11.61
CA GLN A 159 -3.74 -3.56 11.95
C GLN A 159 -3.84 -2.67 10.70
N HIS A 160 -3.20 -3.06 9.60
CA HIS A 160 -3.17 -2.26 8.37
C HIS A 160 -4.55 -2.20 7.70
N ILE A 161 -5.20 -3.36 7.49
CA ILE A 161 -6.53 -3.44 6.89
C ILE A 161 -7.60 -2.88 7.85
N GLY A 162 -7.47 -3.09 9.15
CA GLY A 162 -8.35 -2.48 10.16
C GLY A 162 -8.40 -0.96 10.04
N LYS A 163 -7.27 -0.29 9.81
CA LYS A 163 -7.22 1.16 9.53
C LYS A 163 -7.97 1.55 8.25
N HIS A 164 -7.98 0.69 7.23
CA HIS A 164 -8.72 0.93 5.99
C HIS A 164 -10.23 0.80 6.20
N LEU A 165 -10.65 -0.15 7.05
CA LEU A 165 -12.06 -0.44 7.30
C LEU A 165 -12.68 0.52 8.31
N ALA A 166 -11.92 1.01 9.30
CA ALA A 166 -12.44 1.82 10.40
C ALA A 166 -13.33 3.02 9.96
N PRO A 167 -13.00 3.79 8.91
CA PRO A 167 -13.87 4.89 8.44
C PRO A 167 -15.23 4.44 7.90
N PHE A 168 -15.35 3.17 7.49
CA PHE A 168 -16.58 2.58 6.92
C PHE A 168 -17.39 1.78 7.95
N SER A 169 -16.94 1.70 9.20
CA SER A 169 -17.59 0.93 10.26
C SER A 169 -18.76 1.67 10.95
N TYR A 170 -19.08 2.90 10.55
CA TYR A 170 -20.23 3.63 11.11
C TYR A 170 -21.52 3.18 10.44
N GLY A 171 -22.36 2.42 11.17
CA GLY A 171 -23.70 2.03 10.72
C GLY A 171 -24.15 0.60 11.00
N SER A 172 -23.46 -0.16 11.88
CA SER A 172 -23.98 -1.42 12.43
C SER A 172 -24.86 -1.20 13.66
#